data_AF-A0A6I1NDP3-F1
#
_entry.id   AF-A0A6I1NDP3-F1
#
_cell.length_a   1.000
_cell.length_b   1.000
_cell.length_c   1.000
_cell.angle_alpha   90.00
_cell.angle_beta   90.00
_cell.angle_gamma   90.00
#
_symmetry.space_group_name_H-M   'P 1'
#
loop_
_entity.id
_entity.type
_entity.pdbx_description
1 polymer ?
#
loop_
_entity_poly.entity_id
_entity_poly.type
_entity_poly.pdbx_seq_one_letter_code
_entity_poly.pdbx_strand_id
1 'polypeptide(L)' 'MSHKDKLLWLIEQADITQARAAELIAQETKRPCSVRSVRAWLADSEKASARTCPEWAINALESRLRFLKMIA' A
#
# COMPACT_ATOMS: atom_id res chain seq x y z
N MET A 1 -6.06 -13.94 3.33
CA MET A 1 -5.68 -12.56 3.72
C MET A 1 -6.57 -11.58 2.99
N SER A 2 -7.05 -10.53 3.66
CA SER A 2 -7.73 -9.44 2.97
C SER A 2 -6.73 -8.55 2.23
N HIS A 3 -7.23 -7.70 1.33
CA HIS A 3 -6.39 -6.69 0.66
C HIS A 3 -5.72 -5.73 1.64
N LYS A 4 -6.42 -5.39 2.73
CA LYS A 4 -5.87 -4.59 3.83
C LYS A 4 -4.71 -5.32 4.51
N ASP A 5 -4.90 -6.59 4.86
CA ASP A 5 -3.86 -7.38 5.54
C ASP A 5 -2.63 -7.55 4.66
N LYS A 6 -2.82 -7.77 3.35
CA LYS A 6 -1.70 -7.89 2.41
C LYS A 6 -0.95 -6.56 2.25
N LEU A 7 -1.66 -5.43 2.19
CA LEU A 7 -1.02 -4.12 2.17
C LEU A 7 -0.23 -3.86 3.46
N LEU A 8 -0.80 -4.17 4.62
CA LEU A 8 -0.13 -4.00 5.91
C LEU A 8 1.13 -4.88 5.99
N TRP A 9 1.01 -6.14 5.61
CA TRP A 9 2.13 -7.09 5.59
C TRP A 9 3.29 -6.59 4.70
N LEU A 10 3.01 -6.08 3.49
CA LEU A 10 4.05 -5.54 2.62
C LEU A 10 4.77 -4.33 3.23
N ILE A 11 4.03 -3.47 3.94
CA ILE A 11 4.58 -2.28 4.61
C ILE A 11 5.49 -2.71 5.77
N GLU A 12 5.07 -3.69 6.56
CA GLU A 12 5.84 -4.23 7.68
C GLU A 12 7.08 -5.00 7.22
N GLN A 13 6.95 -5.86 6.20
CA GLN A 13 8.08 -6.61 5.67
C GLN A 13 9.18 -5.73 5.06
N ALA A 14 8.79 -4.62 4.42
CA ALA A 14 9.73 -3.68 3.83
C ALA A 14 10.24 -2.62 4.82
N ASP A 15 9.76 -2.63 6.07
CA ASP A 15 10.04 -1.62 7.10
C ASP A 15 9.87 -0.17 6.58
N ILE A 16 8.74 0.10 5.92
CA ILE A 16 8.45 1.42 5.34
C ILE A 16 7.25 2.10 6.01
N THR A 17 7.20 3.42 5.89
CA THR A 17 6.03 4.19 6.33
C THR A 17 4.89 4.11 5.31
N GLN A 18 3.66 4.39 5.76
CA GLN A 18 2.50 4.51 4.86
C GLN A 18 2.67 5.63 3.81
N ALA A 19 3.42 6.69 4.15
CA ALA A 19 3.75 7.76 3.21
C ALA A 19 4.68 7.24 2.11
N ARG A 20 5.70 6.48 2.51
CA ARG A 20 6.62 5.85 1.55
C ARG A 20 5.91 4.83 0.67
N ALA A 21 4.98 4.05 1.21
CA ALA A 21 4.16 3.14 0.42
C ALA A 21 3.37 3.88 -0.67
N ALA A 22 2.75 5.02 -0.34
CA ALA A 22 2.04 5.86 -1.31
C ALA A 22 2.97 6.36 -2.44
N GLU A 23 4.18 6.83 -2.09
CA GLU A 23 5.19 7.24 -3.07
C GLU A 23 5.60 6.10 -4.01
N LEU A 24 5.85 4.90 -3.46
CA LEU A 24 6.27 3.74 -4.24
C LEU A 24 5.16 3.28 -5.20
N ILE A 25 3.92 3.25 -4.73
CA ILE A 25 2.75 2.95 -5.60
C ILE A 25 2.64 3.99 -6.71
N ALA A 26 2.84 5.27 -6.40
CA ALA A 26 2.79 6.33 -7.41
C ALA A 26 3.90 6.22 -8.45
N GLN A 27 5.11 5.85 -8.02
CA GLN A 27 6.25 5.62 -8.91
C GLN A 27 6.04 4.43 -9.84
N GLU A 28 5.43 3.36 -9.34
CA GLU A 28 5.17 2.15 -10.13
C GLU A 28 4.06 2.38 -11.15
N THR A 29 2.93 2.95 -10.70
CA THR A 29 1.74 3.15 -11.54
C THR A 29 1.84 4.35 -12.49
N LYS A 30 2.86 5.21 -12.30
CA LYS A 30 2.99 6.53 -12.98
C LYS A 30 1.76 7.43 -12.79
N ARG A 31 1.01 7.21 -11.70
CA ARG A 31 -0.19 7.98 -11.34
C ARG A 31 -0.09 8.43 -9.89
N PRO A 32 -0.66 9.58 -9.52
CA PRO A 32 -0.60 10.06 -8.14
C PRO A 32 -1.33 9.09 -7.20
N CYS A 33 -0.66 8.72 -6.10
CA CYS A 33 -1.25 7.97 -4.99
C CYS A 33 -1.06 8.79 -3.71
N SER A 34 -2.16 9.10 -3.02
CA SER A 34 -2.11 9.94 -1.82
C SER A 34 -1.90 9.10 -0.56
N VAL A 35 -1.16 9.65 0.42
CA VAL A 35 -1.02 9.03 1.75
C VAL A 35 -2.39 8.83 2.42
N ARG A 36 -3.35 9.73 2.15
CA ARG A 36 -4.72 9.62 2.64
C ARG A 36 -5.42 8.37 2.10
N SER A 37 -5.18 8.01 0.84
CA SER A 37 -5.71 6.78 0.24
C SER A 37 -5.17 5.55 0.96
N VAL A 38 -3.86 5.47 1.19
CA VAL A 38 -3.23 4.38 1.94
C VAL A 38 -3.79 4.27 3.36
N ARG A 39 -3.95 5.40 4.06
CA ARG A 39 -4.58 5.43 5.39
C ARG A 39 -6.03 4.95 5.36
N ALA A 40 -6.81 5.34 4.36
CA ALA A 40 -8.20 4.90 4.20
C ALA A 40 -8.29 3.38 3.94
N TRP A 41 -7.32 2.81 3.22
CA TRP A 41 -7.21 1.38 2.95
C TRP A 41 -6.84 0.54 4.17
N LEU A 42 -6.03 1.11 5.07
CA LEU A 42 -5.62 0.47 6.32
C LEU A 42 -6.53 0.80 7.51
N ALA A 43 -7.47 1.72 7.34
CA ALA A 43 -8.39 2.14 8.39
C ALA A 43 -9.23 0.96 8.92
N ASP A 44 -9.69 1.10 10.15
CA ASP A 44 -10.72 0.22 10.71
C ASP A 44 -11.99 0.31 9.86
N SER A 45 -12.61 -0.82 9.56
CA SER A 45 -13.84 -0.91 8.76
C SER A 45 -15.00 -0.13 9.36
N GLU A 46 -15.00 0.11 10.67
CA GLU A 46 -16.06 0.89 11.34
C GLU A 46 -15.92 2.41 11.10
N LYS A 47 -14.78 2.88 10.59
CA LYS A 47 -14.57 4.32 10.34
C LYS A 47 -15.23 4.74 9.03
N ALA A 48 -15.91 5.88 9.05
CA ALA A 48 -16.53 6.47 7.85
C ALA A 48 -15.54 6.75 6.70
N SER A 49 -14.25 6.92 7.00
CA SER A 49 -13.19 7.10 6.00
C SER A 49 -12.65 5.79 5.42
N ALA A 50 -13.07 4.63 5.93
CA ALA A 50 -12.56 3.34 5.49
C ALA A 50 -12.92 3.09 4.02
N ARG A 51 -11.94 2.59 3.27
CA ARG A 51 -12.11 2.24 1.86
C ARG A 51 -11.45 0.90 1.61
N THR A 52 -12.05 0.08 0.76
CA THR A 52 -11.42 -1.16 0.34
C THR A 52 -10.12 -0.87 -0.41
N CYS A 53 -9.03 -1.52 0.00
CA CYS A 53 -7.77 -1.46 -0.74
C CYS A 53 -7.94 -2.14 -2.11
N PRO A 54 -7.67 -1.46 -3.22
CA PRO A 54 -7.79 -2.07 -4.53
C PRO A 54 -6.60 -2.99 -4.81
N GLU A 55 -6.86 -4.10 -5.51
CA GLU A 55 -5.84 -5.12 -5.80
C GLU A 55 -4.63 -4.56 -6.57
N TRP A 56 -4.87 -3.65 -7.53
CA TRP A 56 -3.79 -3.03 -8.30
C TRP A 56 -2.79 -2.26 -7.42
N ALA A 57 -3.22 -1.70 -6.27
CA ALA A 57 -2.34 -0.95 -5.38
C ALA A 57 -1.38 -1.87 -4.64
N ILE A 58 -1.86 -3.06 -4.27
CA ILE A 58 -1.05 -4.12 -3.65
C ILE A 58 -0.02 -4.61 -4.67
N ASN A 59 -0.47 -4.94 -5.88
CA ASN A 59 0.41 -5.46 -6.93
C ASN A 59 1.49 -4.43 -7.30
N ALA A 60 1.12 -3.15 -7.37
CA ALA A 60 2.07 -2.07 -7.62
C ALA A 60 3.11 -1.93 -6.50
N LEU A 61 2.68 -1.96 -5.23
CA LEU A 61 3.60 -1.88 -4.10
C LEU A 61 4.54 -3.09 -4.08
N GLU A 62 4.00 -4.30 -4.23
CA GLU A 62 4.77 -5.55 -4.24
C GLU A 62 5.82 -5.56 -5.36
N SER A 63 5.41 -5.21 -6.60
CA SER A 63 6.30 -5.08 -7.76
C SER A 63 7.46 -4.13 -7.45
N ARG A 64 7.14 -2.94 -6.91
CA ARG A 64 8.14 -1.92 -6.62
C ARG A 64 9.10 -2.34 -5.50
N LEU A 65 8.60 -2.98 -4.45
CA LEU A 65 9.42 -3.47 -3.34
C LEU A 65 10.37 -4.59 -3.77
N ARG A 66 9.91 -5.53 -4.61
CA ARG A 66 10.76 -6.57 -5.21
C ARG A 66 11.83 -5.96 -6.12
N PHE A 67 11.46 -4.99 -6.96
CA PHE A 67 12.41 -4.27 -7.81
C PHE A 67 13.52 -3.59 -6.99
N LEU A 68 13.16 -3.01 -5.84
CA LEU A 68 14.11 -2.40 -4.91
C LEU A 68 14.82 -3.40 -3.98
N LYS A 69 14.51 -4.70 -4.07
CA LYS A 69 15.04 -5.78 -3.21
C LYS A 69 14.80 -5.53 -1.72
N MET A 70 13.68 -4.90 -1.38
CA MET A 70 13.27 -4.64 0.01
C MET A 70 12.50 -5.82 0.62
N ILE A 71 11.98 -6.72 -0.22
CA ILE A 71 11.32 -7.96 0.15
C ILE A 71 11.79 -9.08 -0.79
N ALA A 72 11.64 -10.34 -0.36
CA ALA A 72 12.04 -11.54 -1.09
C ALA A 72 11.08 -11.93 -2.23
#